data_AF-A0A6N8FLL4-F1
#
_entry.id   AF-A0A6N8FLL4-F1
#
_cell.length_a   1.000
_cell.length_b   1.000
_cell.length_c   1.000
_cell.angle_alpha   90.00
_cell.angle_beta   90.00
_cell.angle_gamma   90.00
#
_symmetry.space_group_name_H-M   'P 1'
#
loop_
_entity.id
_entity.type
_entity.pdbx_description
1 polymer ?
#
loop_
_entity_poly.entity_id
_entity_poly.type
_entity_poly.pdbx_seq_one_letter_code
_entity_poly.pdbx_strand_id
1 'polypeptide(L)'
;MNCFAYVRTANGKNKDASLLKQTEMKNAFIAQNNWQLESVYTDIDSGNDMNESLLKMIEDAQQGKIDVIITSDPTRISRNRDYLFKTT
;
A
#
# COMPACT_ATOMS: atom_id res chain seq x y z
N MET A 1 14.24 -4.08 -9.22
CA MET A 1 13.57 -4.56 -8.00
C MET A 1 12.11 -4.81 -8.35
N ASN A 2 11.57 -5.93 -7.87
CA ASN A 2 10.15 -6.23 -7.96
C ASN A 2 9.44 -5.60 -6.76
N CYS A 3 8.33 -4.93 -7.01
CA CYS A 3 7.64 -4.19 -5.97
C CYS A 3 6.12 -4.38 -6.03
N PHE A 4 5.52 -4.24 -4.86
CA PHE A 4 4.08 -4.05 -4.70
C PHE A 4 3.78 -2.61 -4.32
N ALA A 5 2.58 -2.14 -4.65
CA ALA A 5 2.08 -0.84 -4.22
C ALA A 5 0.81 -0.99 -3.38
N TYR A 6 0.77 -0.36 -2.20
CA TYR A 6 -0.40 -0.37 -1.32
C TYR A 6 -1.08 0.99 -1.20
N VAL A 7 -2.30 1.13 -1.71
CA VAL A 7 -3.06 2.38 -1.67
C VAL A 7 -4.25 2.23 -0.74
N ARG A 8 -4.44 3.20 0.17
CA ARG A 8 -5.64 3.25 1.00
C ARG A 8 -6.24 4.63 0.98
N THR A 9 -7.55 4.72 0.90
CA THR A 9 -8.30 5.97 1.08
C THR A 9 -9.42 5.77 2.08
N ALA A 10 -9.74 6.80 2.86
CA ALA A 10 -10.98 6.78 3.62
C ALA A 10 -12.18 6.89 2.66
N ASN A 11 -13.32 6.31 3.05
CA ASN A 11 -14.56 6.47 2.31
C ASN A 11 -15.01 7.94 2.37
N GLY A 12 -15.26 8.55 1.22
CA GLY A 12 -15.62 9.96 1.12
C GLY A 12 -15.90 10.38 -0.32
N LYS A 13 -16.45 11.57 -0.50
CA LYS A 13 -16.87 12.09 -1.83
C LYS A 13 -15.73 12.18 -2.85
N ASN A 14 -14.48 12.32 -2.39
CA ASN A 14 -13.30 12.49 -3.24
C ASN A 14 -12.42 11.24 -3.31
N LYS A 15 -12.95 10.06 -2.94
CA LYS A 15 -12.18 8.82 -2.85
C LYS A 15 -11.51 8.46 -4.19
N ASP A 16 -12.21 8.60 -5.30
CA ASP A 16 -11.70 8.16 -6.61
C ASP A 16 -10.56 9.06 -7.10
N ALA A 17 -10.69 10.38 -6.95
CA ALA A 17 -9.63 11.33 -7.26
C ALA A 17 -8.40 11.13 -6.35
N SER A 18 -8.63 10.82 -5.07
CA SER A 18 -7.57 10.50 -4.10
C SER A 18 -6.83 9.22 -4.47
N LEU A 19 -7.54 8.17 -4.89
CA LEU A 19 -6.94 6.92 -5.36
C LEU A 19 -6.12 7.15 -6.62
N LEU A 20 -6.68 7.85 -7.62
CA LEU A 20 -5.99 8.13 -8.88
C LEU A 20 -4.67 8.87 -8.64
N LYS A 21 -4.70 9.96 -7.87
CA LYS A 21 -3.49 10.75 -7.55
C LYS A 21 -2.44 9.91 -6.83
N GLN A 22 -2.84 9.07 -5.87
CA GLN A 22 -1.90 8.21 -5.13
C GLN A 22 -1.27 7.15 -6.04
N THR A 23 -2.03 6.58 -6.96
CA THR A 23 -1.53 5.61 -7.95
C THR A 23 -0.56 6.27 -8.93
N GLU A 24 -0.89 7.45 -9.47
CA GLU A 24 0.00 8.19 -10.38
C GLU A 24 1.34 8.53 -9.75
N MET A 25 1.34 9.07 -8.52
CA MET A 25 2.57 9.41 -7.80
C MET A 25 3.47 8.19 -7.59
N LYS A 26 2.88 7.03 -7.30
CA LYS A 26 3.63 5.78 -7.10
C LYS A 26 4.18 5.25 -8.41
N ASN A 27 3.39 5.25 -9.48
CA ASN A 27 3.84 4.81 -10.79
C ASN A 27 5.02 5.67 -11.28
N ALA A 28 4.95 6.99 -11.07
CA ALA A 28 6.05 7.89 -11.38
C ALA A 28 7.33 7.55 -10.59
N PHE A 29 7.20 7.33 -9.28
CA PHE A 29 8.33 6.94 -8.42
C PHE A 29 8.95 5.60 -8.82
N ILE A 30 8.12 4.58 -9.07
CA ILE A 30 8.55 3.24 -9.50
C ILE A 30 9.29 3.34 -10.85
N ALA A 31 8.73 4.08 -11.80
CA ALA A 31 9.34 4.28 -13.12
C ALA A 31 10.70 5.00 -13.01
N GLN A 32 10.79 6.05 -12.19
CA GLN A 32 12.04 6.78 -11.94
C GLN A 32 13.16 5.89 -11.37
N ASN A 33 12.81 4.85 -10.62
CA ASN A 33 13.76 3.91 -10.02
C ASN A 33 14.00 2.66 -10.89
N ASN A 34 13.40 2.56 -12.09
CA ASN A 34 13.43 1.37 -12.94
C ASN A 34 13.00 0.09 -12.18
N TRP A 35 11.98 0.20 -11.34
CA TRP A 35 11.41 -0.93 -10.61
C TRP A 35 10.25 -1.55 -11.39
N GLN A 36 10.03 -2.85 -11.18
CA GLN A 36 8.96 -3.61 -11.79
C GLN A 36 7.79 -3.69 -10.81
N LEU A 37 6.65 -3.11 -11.18
CA LEU A 37 5.42 -3.19 -10.39
C LEU A 37 4.68 -4.48 -10.71
N GLU A 38 4.63 -5.39 -9.73
CA GLU A 38 3.97 -6.68 -9.89
C GLU A 38 2.47 -6.60 -9.60
N SER A 39 2.06 -5.81 -8.60
CA SER A 39 0.66 -5.71 -8.18
C SER A 39 0.36 -4.44 -7.37
N VAL A 40 -0.89 -3.97 -7.46
CA VAL A 40 -1.43 -2.85 -6.68
C VAL A 40 -2.58 -3.34 -5.81
N TYR A 41 -2.46 -3.14 -4.50
CA TYR A 41 -3.45 -3.50 -3.50
C TYR A 41 -4.15 -2.23 -3.01
N THR A 42 -5.48 -2.25 -2.97
CA THR A 42 -6.28 -1.04 -2.70
C THR A 42 -7.36 -1.30 -1.68
N ASP A 43 -7.44 -0.46 -0.65
CA ASP A 43 -8.53 -0.49 0.33
C ASP A 43 -9.26 0.86 0.46
N ILE A 44 -10.57 0.79 0.70
CA ILE A 44 -11.41 1.95 1.04
C ILE A 44 -11.86 1.80 2.49
N ASP A 45 -11.05 2.29 3.42
CA ASP A 45 -11.30 2.17 4.86
C ASP A 45 -10.64 3.29 5.68
N SER A 46 -11.16 3.51 6.89
CA SER A 46 -10.63 4.42 7.90
C SER A 46 -9.18 4.10 8.35
N GLY A 47 -8.78 2.83 8.35
CA GLY A 47 -7.45 2.33 8.73
C GLY A 47 -7.25 2.13 10.23
N ASN A 48 -8.34 1.94 10.98
CA ASN A 48 -8.29 1.60 12.40
C ASN A 48 -8.06 0.08 12.60
N ASP A 49 -8.59 -0.74 11.70
CA ASP A 49 -8.39 -2.19 11.66
C ASP A 49 -7.44 -2.59 10.52
N MET A 50 -7.03 -3.87 10.51
CA MET A 50 -6.29 -4.43 9.37
C MET A 50 -7.22 -4.60 8.17
N ASN A 51 -6.76 -4.11 7.01
CA ASN A 51 -7.55 -4.18 5.78
C ASN A 51 -7.31 -5.48 5.01
N GLU A 52 -8.32 -5.95 4.29
CA GLU A 52 -8.27 -7.21 3.56
C GLU A 52 -7.18 -7.20 2.47
N SER A 53 -7.09 -6.14 1.66
CA SER A 53 -6.07 -6.09 0.60
C SER A 53 -4.67 -5.93 1.16
N LEU A 54 -4.53 -5.29 2.34
CA LEU A 54 -3.26 -5.24 3.07
C LEU A 54 -2.81 -6.63 3.51
N LEU A 55 -3.72 -7.41 4.10
CA LEU A 55 -3.43 -8.79 4.53
C LEU A 55 -3.05 -9.67 3.33
N LYS A 56 -3.81 -9.56 2.23
CA LYS A 56 -3.51 -10.27 0.98
C LYS A 56 -2.15 -9.87 0.40
N MET A 57 -1.79 -8.59 0.41
CA MET A 57 -0.47 -8.13 -0.03
C MET A 57 0.65 -8.76 0.81
N ILE A 58 0.47 -8.85 2.13
CA ILE A 58 1.45 -9.47 3.02
C ILE A 58 1.60 -10.95 2.69
N GLU A 59 0.50 -11.66 2.49
CA GLU A 59 0.51 -13.07 2.08
C GLU A 59 1.20 -13.26 0.73
N ASP A 60 0.82 -12.49 -0.28
CA ASP A 60 1.44 -12.53 -1.62
C ASP A 60 2.93 -12.16 -1.55
N ALA A 61 3.33 -11.26 -0.65
CA ALA A 61 4.72 -10.88 -0.45
C ALA A 61 5.54 -11.97 0.27
N GLN A 62 4.90 -12.77 1.12
CA GLN A 62 5.52 -13.94 1.73
C GLN A 62 5.69 -15.10 0.74
N GLN A 63 4.81 -15.19 -0.26
CA GLN A 63 4.82 -16.24 -1.28
C GLN A 63 5.64 -15.87 -2.53
N GLY A 64 5.74 -14.58 -2.85
CA GLY A 64 6.41 -14.04 -4.03
C GLY A 64 7.75 -13.37 -3.72
N LYS A 65 8.70 -13.42 -4.66
CA LYS A 65 9.98 -12.71 -4.56
C LYS A 65 9.80 -11.22 -4.86
N ILE A 66 9.19 -10.49 -3.93
CA ILE A 66 9.21 -9.02 -3.96
C ILE A 66 10.36 -8.48 -3.10
N ASP A 67 10.91 -7.36 -3.54
CA ASP A 67 12.00 -6.71 -2.82
C ASP A 67 11.49 -5.59 -1.90
N VAL A 68 10.39 -4.92 -2.29
CA VAL A 68 9.91 -3.73 -1.59
C VAL A 68 8.40 -3.50 -1.76
N ILE A 69 7.78 -2.93 -0.73
CA ILE A 69 6.39 -2.45 -0.75
C ILE A 69 6.40 -0.92 -0.74
N ILE A 70 5.64 -0.32 -1.67
CA ILE A 70 5.53 1.13 -1.82
C ILE A 70 4.22 1.63 -1.24
N THR A 71 4.32 2.51 -0.25
CA THR A 71 3.22 3.27 0.34
C THR A 71 3.54 4.76 0.36
N SER A 72 2.52 5.61 0.33
CA SER A 72 2.70 7.08 0.40
C SER A 72 3.12 7.54 1.80
N ASP A 73 2.64 6.88 2.85
CA ASP A 73 3.02 7.14 4.23
C ASP A 73 2.72 5.91 5.12
N PRO A 74 3.37 5.78 6.30
CA PRO A 74 3.14 4.65 7.21
C PRO A 74 1.71 4.52 7.71
N THR A 75 0.97 5.64 7.83
CA THR A 75 -0.41 5.62 8.31
C THR A 75 -1.34 4.91 7.33
N ARG A 76 -0.96 4.80 6.05
CA ARG A 76 -1.71 3.97 5.09
C ARG A 76 -1.70 2.50 5.49
N ILE A 77 -0.58 1.97 5.97
CA ILE A 77 -0.50 0.58 6.44
C ILE A 77 -1.34 0.41 7.70
N SER A 78 -1.11 1.24 8.71
CA SER A 78 -1.97 1.27 9.90
C SER A 78 -1.89 2.60 10.64
N ARG A 79 -3.02 3.01 11.23
CA ARG A 79 -3.04 4.10 12.22
C ARG A 79 -2.74 3.61 13.64
N ASN A 80 -2.84 2.30 13.89
CA ASN A 80 -2.43 1.71 15.15
C ASN A 80 -0.93 1.41 15.08
N ARG A 81 -0.15 2.07 15.95
CA ARG A 81 1.31 1.90 16.00
C ARG A 81 1.72 0.49 16.40
N ASP A 82 0.91 -0.21 17.18
CA ASP A 82 1.20 -1.58 17.62
C ASP A 82 1.22 -2.57 16.45
N TYR A 83 0.54 -2.26 15.34
CA TYR A 83 0.60 -3.07 14.12
C TYR A 83 1.81 -2.75 13.24
N LEU A 84 2.46 -1.60 13.44
CA LEU A 84 3.65 -1.19 12.68
C LEU A 84 4.94 -1.70 13.32
N PHE A 85 4.95 -1.81 14.64
CA PHE A 85 6.13 -2.22 15.40
C PHE A 85 5.83 -3.49 16.16
N LYS A 86 6.63 -4.53 15.94
CA LYS A 86 6.62 -5.69 16.82
C LYS A 86 7.33 -5.28 18.11
N THR A 87 6.59 -4.86 19.12
CA THR A 87 7.13 -4.66 20.48
C THR A 87 7.61 -6.03 20.96
N THR A 88 8.93 -6.15 21.06
CA THR A 88 9.63 -7.37 21.51
C THR A 88 9.70 -7.38 23.02
#